data_AF-A0A6S6UBP8-F1
#
_entry.id   AF-A0A6S6UBP8-F1
#
_cell.length_a   1.000
_cell.length_b   1.000
_cell.length_c   1.000
_cell.angle_alpha   90.00
_cell.angle_beta   90.00
_cell.angle_gamma   90.00
#
_symmetry.space_group_name_H-M   'P 1'
#
loop_
_entity.id
_entity.type
_entity.pdbx_description
1 polymer ?
#
loop_
_entity_poly.entity_id
_entity_poly.type
_entity_poly.pdbx_seq_one_letter_code
_entity_poly.pdbx_strand_id
1 'polypeptide(L)'
;MNNKIKIHLVPSLLFIVFYLSNAAFAKTPDFQTATHLPLTQLPESDPSKTGSYYNRGYAFSHDSRLFALFQSGKEISESQYTGSTLQIWDTQTGQLKYKTTLPQHEDSYRLRATPIAFSHDDKVLFRSGGRQADMFVWPFTQSDKATLPCLLGNLNDIQNVVGVSKDKQQFLVSGIEYESVCRLDGNKLDYQKINTHRLWGDNTKILHNNRLLLIHNIRSTKNPTTDAGHSLSKEELDYINFWDVNFSSDADFLLQTVNQEGGRFFITEVFENQVIINQWDYTKQAWIGKQSFKDIQLAPKEKSQLNTYFSNDYLLIQSKNELTLFQYENDQFLLVWHKKISEPTDAKSSLVNFSSDSKYIILGDLSFNSSSHVTLISTQTGDIFNQYEARQNASNAIITEPLINNFPNQPLESNCPETAKTSLHNLVSNQSQKINGHVLAMSGNGKVLAVCKSEELFLLKIEHQKE
;
A
#
# COMPACT_ATOMS: atom_id res chain seq x y z
N MET A 1 -78.36 32.29 -12.46
CA MET A 1 -77.05 32.19 -11.78
C MET A 1 -76.19 31.23 -12.58
N ASN A 2 -75.32 31.74 -13.47
CA ASN A 2 -74.44 30.94 -14.33
C ASN A 2 -73.00 31.38 -14.06
N ASN A 3 -72.26 30.59 -13.27
CA ASN A 3 -70.85 30.80 -13.02
C ASN A 3 -70.03 30.18 -14.15
N LYS A 4 -69.48 31.04 -15.02
CA LYS A 4 -68.45 30.65 -15.98
C LYS A 4 -67.10 30.55 -15.26
N ILE A 5 -66.59 29.33 -15.14
CA ILE A 5 -65.22 29.05 -14.71
C ILE A 5 -64.28 29.48 -15.85
N LYS A 6 -63.43 30.48 -15.59
CA LYS A 6 -62.31 30.84 -16.48
C LYS A 6 -61.12 29.94 -16.13
N ILE A 7 -60.78 29.02 -17.04
CA ILE A 7 -59.54 28.23 -16.98
C ILE A 7 -58.44 29.11 -17.59
N HIS A 8 -57.47 29.53 -16.77
CA HIS A 8 -56.25 30.16 -17.25
C HIS A 8 -55.26 29.05 -17.66
N LEU A 9 -55.07 28.87 -18.97
CA LEU A 9 -53.97 28.12 -19.54
C LEU A 9 -52.67 28.90 -19.28
N VAL A 10 -51.86 28.43 -18.34
CA VAL A 10 -50.47 28.84 -18.21
C VAL A 10 -49.68 28.13 -19.32
N PRO A 11 -48.95 28.84 -20.18
CA PRO A 11 -48.10 28.19 -21.15
C PRO A 11 -46.92 27.55 -20.41
N SER A 12 -46.97 26.22 -20.26
CA SER A 12 -45.81 25.44 -19.82
C SER A 12 -44.70 25.61 -20.86
N LEU A 13 -43.67 26.38 -20.50
CA LEU A 13 -42.43 26.45 -21.25
C LEU A 13 -41.81 25.05 -21.26
N LEU A 14 -41.95 24.35 -22.38
CA LEU A 14 -41.27 23.09 -22.63
C LEU A 14 -39.78 23.43 -22.88
N PHE A 15 -38.97 23.42 -21.82
CA PHE A 15 -37.51 23.42 -21.96
C PHE A 15 -37.09 22.07 -22.51
N ILE A 16 -37.01 21.97 -23.84
CA ILE A 16 -36.26 20.91 -24.51
C ILE A 16 -34.79 21.19 -24.22
N VAL A 17 -34.25 20.60 -23.16
CA VAL A 17 -32.81 20.51 -22.94
C VAL A 17 -32.29 19.53 -23.98
N PHE A 18 -31.77 20.06 -25.08
CA PHE A 18 -30.91 19.28 -25.95
C PHE A 18 -29.65 18.94 -25.16
N TYR A 19 -29.57 17.71 -24.63
CA TYR A 19 -28.31 17.07 -24.33
C TYR A 19 -27.58 16.86 -25.66
N LEU A 20 -26.96 17.91 -26.18
CA LEU A 20 -25.88 17.77 -27.15
C LEU A 20 -24.72 17.15 -26.39
N SER A 21 -24.60 15.83 -26.48
CA SER A 21 -23.38 15.08 -26.17
C SER A 21 -22.30 15.46 -27.18
N ASN A 22 -21.83 16.71 -27.11
CA ASN A 22 -20.54 17.09 -27.63
C ASN A 22 -19.50 16.58 -26.63
N ALA A 23 -19.32 15.27 -26.58
CA ALA A 23 -18.04 14.70 -26.18
C ALA A 23 -17.05 15.03 -27.30
N ALA A 24 -16.66 16.30 -27.38
CA ALA A 24 -15.36 16.63 -27.95
C ALA A 24 -14.38 15.91 -27.03
N PHE A 25 -13.93 14.72 -27.45
CA PHE A 25 -12.78 14.07 -26.83
C PHE A 25 -11.66 15.09 -26.97
N ALA A 26 -11.40 15.83 -25.88
CA ALA A 26 -10.21 16.64 -25.75
C ALA A 26 -9.05 15.72 -26.12
N LYS A 27 -8.25 16.16 -27.09
CA LYS A 27 -7.08 15.43 -27.55
C LYS A 27 -6.24 15.20 -26.30
N THR A 28 -6.23 13.98 -25.78
CA THR A 28 -5.57 13.66 -24.53
C THR A 28 -4.09 14.00 -24.68
N PRO A 29 -3.49 14.73 -23.72
CA PRO A 29 -2.09 15.11 -23.76
C PRO A 29 -1.20 13.93 -24.13
N ASP A 30 -0.53 13.99 -25.28
CA ASP A 30 0.54 13.05 -25.57
C ASP A 30 1.62 13.20 -24.48
N PHE A 31 2.19 12.08 -24.01
CA PHE A 31 3.31 12.10 -23.08
C PHE A 31 4.41 13.05 -23.58
N GLN A 32 4.68 14.14 -22.87
CA GLN A 32 5.76 15.04 -23.28
C GLN A 32 7.13 14.47 -22.92
N THR A 33 8.12 14.96 -23.66
CA THR A 33 9.54 14.68 -23.54
C THR A 33 9.98 14.49 -22.09
N ALA A 34 10.41 13.27 -21.80
CA ALA A 34 10.86 12.92 -20.48
C ALA A 34 12.26 13.52 -20.24
N THR A 35 12.38 14.40 -19.24
CA THR A 35 13.69 15.01 -18.91
C THR A 35 14.50 14.03 -18.07
N HIS A 36 15.68 13.66 -18.57
CA HIS A 36 16.62 12.77 -17.90
C HIS A 36 17.44 13.54 -16.86
N LEU A 37 17.24 13.23 -15.58
CA LEU A 37 18.03 13.78 -14.48
C LEU A 37 18.94 12.67 -13.94
N PRO A 38 20.23 12.61 -14.37
CA PRO A 38 21.15 11.57 -13.89
C PRO A 38 21.34 11.71 -12.38
N LEU A 39 21.13 10.63 -11.62
CA LEU A 39 21.26 10.67 -10.15
C LEU A 39 22.64 10.23 -9.70
N THR A 40 23.11 9.09 -10.22
CA THR A 40 24.40 8.50 -9.88
C THR A 40 24.72 7.36 -10.85
N GLN A 41 26.02 7.10 -11.03
CA GLN A 41 26.45 5.78 -11.46
C GLN A 41 26.27 4.82 -10.28
N LEU A 42 25.61 3.71 -10.56
CA LEU A 42 25.58 2.56 -9.69
C LEU A 42 26.98 1.93 -9.70
N PRO A 43 27.44 1.36 -8.59
CA PRO A 43 28.73 0.66 -8.57
C PRO A 43 28.69 -0.46 -9.60
N GLU A 44 29.81 -0.64 -10.32
CA GLU A 44 29.97 -1.71 -11.30
C GLU A 44 29.53 -3.04 -10.68
N SER A 45 28.64 -3.78 -11.34
CA SER A 45 28.29 -5.11 -10.85
C SER A 45 29.48 -6.02 -11.11
N ASP A 46 30.16 -6.48 -10.05
CA ASP A 46 31.26 -7.44 -10.19
C ASP A 46 30.71 -8.74 -10.81
N PRO A 47 30.96 -8.99 -12.11
CA PRO A 47 30.34 -10.11 -12.82
C PRO A 47 30.92 -11.45 -12.35
N SER A 48 32.06 -11.44 -11.65
CA SER A 48 32.70 -12.63 -11.10
C SER A 48 32.00 -13.16 -9.83
N LYS A 49 31.23 -12.31 -9.15
CA LYS A 49 30.36 -12.70 -8.04
C LYS A 49 28.94 -12.93 -8.56
N THR A 50 28.75 -14.06 -9.25
CA THR A 50 27.42 -14.56 -9.62
C THR A 50 26.56 -14.69 -8.34
N GLY A 51 25.65 -13.73 -8.14
CA GLY A 51 24.80 -13.64 -6.96
C GLY A 51 25.12 -12.53 -5.95
N SER A 52 26.04 -11.60 -6.25
CA SER A 52 26.17 -10.35 -5.48
C SER A 52 25.06 -9.37 -5.90
N TYR A 53 23.83 -9.68 -5.55
CA TYR A 53 22.72 -8.75 -5.71
C TYR A 53 22.95 -7.57 -4.77
N TYR A 54 23.10 -6.38 -5.33
CA TYR A 54 23.13 -5.18 -4.51
C TYR A 54 21.76 -5.04 -3.83
N ASN A 55 21.72 -5.24 -2.51
CA ASN A 55 20.54 -4.93 -1.71
C ASN A 55 20.29 -3.42 -1.83
N ARG A 56 19.36 -3.06 -2.70
CA ARG A 56 18.98 -1.66 -2.96
C ARG A 56 17.65 -1.39 -2.29
N GLY A 57 17.59 -0.25 -1.63
CA GLY A 57 16.36 0.32 -1.11
C GLY A 57 16.10 1.63 -1.82
N TYR A 58 14.85 1.92 -2.14
CA TYR A 58 14.49 3.23 -2.68
C TYR A 58 13.09 3.64 -2.22
N ALA A 59 12.86 4.94 -2.14
CA ALA A 59 11.57 5.51 -1.82
C ALA A 59 11.46 6.95 -2.32
N PHE A 60 10.24 7.39 -2.62
CA PHE A 60 9.92 8.81 -2.76
C PHE A 60 9.37 9.36 -1.43
N SER A 61 9.61 10.63 -1.15
CA SER A 61 8.90 11.33 -0.07
C SER A 61 7.41 11.44 -0.37
N HIS A 62 6.58 11.59 0.67
CA HIS A 62 5.13 11.69 0.52
C HIS A 62 4.69 12.83 -0.42
N ASP A 63 5.42 13.95 -0.41
CA ASP A 63 5.18 15.09 -1.30
C ASP A 63 5.88 14.99 -2.66
N SER A 64 6.54 13.84 -2.93
CA SER A 64 7.27 13.55 -4.16
C SER A 64 8.43 14.50 -4.48
N ARG A 65 8.88 15.33 -3.53
CA ARG A 65 10.00 16.28 -3.74
C ARG A 65 11.37 15.67 -3.52
N LEU A 66 11.45 14.55 -2.82
CA LEU A 66 12.70 13.86 -2.50
C LEU A 66 12.64 12.40 -2.97
N PHE A 67 13.79 11.89 -3.40
CA PHE A 67 14.02 10.48 -3.69
C PHE A 67 15.18 10.00 -2.81
N ALA A 68 15.01 8.87 -2.12
CA ALA A 68 16.04 8.23 -1.34
C ALA A 68 16.51 6.94 -2.01
N LEU A 69 17.82 6.67 -1.93
CA LEU A 69 18.44 5.41 -2.36
C LEU A 69 19.39 4.94 -1.25
N PHE A 70 19.17 3.72 -0.81
CA PHE A 70 20.13 2.96 -0.04
C PHE A 70 20.99 2.14 -1.01
N GLN A 71 22.29 2.23 -0.81
CA GLN A 71 23.27 1.45 -1.55
C GLN A 71 24.19 0.72 -0.55
N SER A 72 24.17 -0.61 -0.59
CA SER A 72 25.14 -1.44 0.14
C SER A 72 26.56 -1.06 -0.23
N GLY A 73 27.43 -1.04 0.78
CA GLY A 73 28.84 -0.78 0.59
C GLY A 73 29.62 -2.00 0.13
N LYS A 74 30.92 -2.04 0.42
CA LYS A 74 31.78 -3.18 0.07
C LYS A 74 31.57 -4.32 1.06
N GLU A 75 31.28 -5.52 0.54
CA GLU A 75 31.33 -6.76 1.32
C GLU A 75 32.77 -7.02 1.79
N ILE A 76 33.00 -7.05 3.10
CA ILE A 76 34.32 -7.30 3.71
C ILE A 76 34.48 -8.74 4.21
N SER A 77 33.36 -9.40 4.52
CA SER A 77 33.27 -10.84 4.79
C SER A 77 31.87 -11.31 4.39
N GLU A 78 31.64 -12.62 4.38
CA GLU A 78 30.31 -13.17 4.08
C GLU A 78 29.25 -12.44 4.91
N SER A 79 28.31 -11.78 4.21
CA SER A 79 27.20 -11.05 4.84
C SER A 79 27.56 -9.82 5.69
N GLN A 80 28.80 -9.32 5.61
CA GLN A 80 29.19 -8.09 6.30
C GLN A 80 29.62 -7.03 5.31
N TYR A 81 28.96 -5.87 5.36
CA TYR A 81 29.18 -4.77 4.45
C TYR A 81 29.67 -3.55 5.22
N THR A 82 30.61 -2.80 4.61
CA THR A 82 31.09 -1.52 5.14
C THR A 82 30.92 -0.42 4.12
N GLY A 83 30.68 0.79 4.60
CA GLY A 83 30.57 1.95 3.72
C GLY A 83 29.26 1.98 2.94
N SER A 84 28.21 1.30 3.41
CA SER A 84 26.87 1.47 2.87
C SER A 84 26.42 2.92 3.05
N THR A 85 25.70 3.45 2.08
CA THR A 85 25.28 4.85 2.06
C THR A 85 23.80 4.97 1.87
N LEU A 86 23.24 6.01 2.46
CA LEU A 86 21.90 6.49 2.15
C LEU A 86 22.04 7.90 1.59
N GLN A 87 21.45 8.10 0.42
CA GLN A 87 21.51 9.34 -0.34
C GLN A 87 20.09 9.83 -0.61
N ILE A 88 19.91 11.15 -0.58
CA ILE A 88 18.63 11.80 -0.86
C ILE A 88 18.84 12.88 -1.91
N TRP A 89 18.08 12.81 -2.99
CA TRP A 89 18.09 13.77 -4.09
C TRP A 89 16.80 14.57 -4.14
N ASP A 90 16.93 15.79 -4.63
CA ASP A 90 15.83 16.64 -5.02
C ASP A 90 15.24 16.14 -6.35
N THR A 91 13.96 15.79 -6.39
CA THR A 91 13.35 15.19 -7.59
C THR A 91 13.10 16.20 -8.70
N GLN A 92 13.04 17.49 -8.38
CA GLN A 92 12.83 18.56 -9.35
C GLN A 92 14.12 18.89 -10.10
N THR A 93 15.24 18.95 -9.38
CA THR A 93 16.54 19.37 -9.93
C THR A 93 17.48 18.20 -10.21
N GLY A 94 17.23 17.01 -9.65
CA GLY A 94 18.13 15.87 -9.71
C GLY A 94 19.36 16.02 -8.80
N GLN A 95 19.48 17.11 -8.03
CA GLN A 95 20.65 17.37 -7.21
C GLN A 95 20.65 16.53 -5.93
N LEU A 96 21.80 15.93 -5.61
CA LEU A 96 22.02 15.27 -4.32
C LEU A 96 21.97 16.33 -3.20
N LYS A 97 21.01 16.20 -2.28
CA LYS A 97 20.85 17.14 -1.15
C LYS A 97 21.53 16.64 0.11
N TYR A 98 21.39 15.35 0.41
CA TYR A 98 21.85 14.76 1.65
C TYR A 98 22.53 13.42 1.38
N LYS A 99 23.58 13.12 2.16
CA LYS A 99 24.25 11.82 2.16
C LYS A 99 24.71 11.47 3.57
N THR A 100 24.50 10.22 3.97
CA THR A 100 25.10 9.64 5.18
C THR A 100 25.77 8.31 4.82
N THR A 101 26.82 7.98 5.56
CA THR A 101 27.35 6.62 5.63
C THR A 101 26.75 5.94 6.85
N LEU A 102 26.43 4.66 6.71
CA LEU A 102 25.88 3.89 7.81
C LEU A 102 26.98 3.28 8.67
N PRO A 103 26.72 3.06 9.97
CA PRO A 103 27.55 2.18 10.77
C PRO A 103 27.66 0.80 10.11
N GLN A 104 28.70 0.06 10.48
CA GLN A 104 28.82 -1.35 10.11
C GLN A 104 27.54 -2.08 10.50
N HIS A 105 26.95 -2.82 9.56
CA HIS A 105 25.77 -3.66 9.79
C HIS A 105 25.98 -5.05 9.16
N GLU A 106 25.32 -6.04 9.75
CA GLU A 106 25.35 -7.43 9.28
C GLU A 106 24.15 -7.69 8.37
N ASP A 107 24.40 -7.84 7.07
CA ASP A 107 23.39 -8.15 6.06
C ASP A 107 23.49 -9.62 5.65
N SER A 108 22.82 -10.47 6.43
CA SER A 108 22.90 -11.94 6.31
C SER A 108 22.06 -12.58 5.23
N TYR A 109 21.43 -11.82 4.33
CA TYR A 109 20.65 -12.45 3.27
C TYR A 109 20.81 -11.74 1.93
N ARG A 110 21.47 -12.44 1.00
CA ARG A 110 21.97 -11.97 -0.31
C ARG A 110 20.90 -11.52 -1.34
N LEU A 111 19.65 -11.29 -0.95
CA LEU A 111 18.54 -11.23 -1.91
C LEU A 111 17.39 -10.30 -1.50
N ARG A 112 17.60 -9.30 -0.66
CA ARG A 112 16.47 -8.50 -0.15
C ARG A 112 16.69 -7.01 -0.27
N ALA A 113 15.75 -6.35 -0.94
CA ALA A 113 15.68 -4.91 -0.92
C ALA A 113 15.58 -4.41 0.52
N THR A 114 16.36 -3.36 0.80
CA THR A 114 16.32 -2.64 2.08
C THR A 114 15.11 -1.71 2.03
N PRO A 115 14.02 -1.97 2.76
CA PRO A 115 12.88 -1.07 2.69
C PRO A 115 13.26 0.30 3.25
N ILE A 116 12.87 1.35 2.53
CA ILE A 116 13.01 2.76 2.91
C ILE A 116 11.62 3.36 3.01
N ALA A 117 11.40 4.17 4.03
CA ALA A 117 10.20 4.97 4.20
C ALA A 117 10.59 6.40 4.61
N PHE A 118 9.99 7.39 3.95
CA PHE A 118 10.01 8.75 4.45
C PHE A 118 8.97 8.89 5.56
N SER A 119 9.26 9.74 6.53
CA SER A 119 8.26 10.28 7.44
C SER A 119 7.92 11.72 7.02
N HIS A 120 6.69 12.22 7.28
CA HIS A 120 6.38 13.63 6.92
C HIS A 120 7.16 14.70 7.69
N ASP A 121 7.95 14.34 8.72
CA ASP A 121 8.78 15.28 9.50
C ASP A 121 10.24 15.32 9.01
N ASP A 122 10.47 15.03 7.71
CA ASP A 122 11.80 15.05 7.07
C ASP A 122 12.82 14.15 7.76
N LYS A 123 12.39 12.94 8.13
CA LYS A 123 13.28 11.84 8.51
C LYS A 123 13.12 10.71 7.52
N VAL A 124 14.19 9.93 7.35
CA VAL A 124 14.12 8.66 6.63
C VAL A 124 14.27 7.53 7.64
N LEU A 125 13.34 6.60 7.55
CA LEU A 125 13.39 5.31 8.20
C LEU A 125 13.82 4.30 7.16
N PHE A 126 14.81 3.49 7.48
CA PHE A 126 15.20 2.42 6.58
C PHE A 126 15.73 1.26 7.39
N ARG A 127 15.51 0.07 6.86
CA ARG A 127 15.88 -1.17 7.52
C ARG A 127 16.92 -1.87 6.68
N SER A 128 18.11 -2.09 7.24
CA SER A 128 19.05 -3.00 6.57
C SER A 128 18.48 -4.41 6.60
N GLY A 129 18.42 -5.05 5.43
CA GLY A 129 18.24 -6.50 5.39
C GLY A 129 19.36 -7.18 6.19
N GLY A 130 19.06 -8.28 6.90
CA GLY A 130 20.09 -9.06 7.58
C GLY A 130 19.64 -9.77 8.87
N ARG A 131 20.60 -10.45 9.51
CA ARG A 131 20.41 -11.32 10.69
C ARG A 131 19.96 -10.55 11.92
N GLN A 132 20.40 -9.30 11.99
CA GLN A 132 20.10 -8.37 13.08
C GLN A 132 18.94 -7.43 12.69
N ALA A 133 18.56 -7.42 11.41
CA ALA A 133 17.44 -6.67 10.86
C ALA A 133 17.39 -5.19 11.28
N ASP A 134 18.55 -4.56 11.48
CA ASP A 134 18.67 -3.26 12.11
C ASP A 134 17.80 -2.19 11.45
N MET A 135 17.06 -1.45 12.28
CA MET A 135 16.25 -0.33 11.82
C MET A 135 16.97 0.97 12.14
N PHE A 136 17.30 1.72 11.11
CA PHE A 136 17.96 3.01 11.21
C PHE A 136 16.98 4.15 10.99
N VAL A 137 17.29 5.28 11.61
CA VAL A 137 16.60 6.56 11.41
C VAL A 137 17.63 7.59 11.06
N TRP A 138 17.31 8.42 10.09
CA TRP A 138 18.15 9.54 9.74
C TRP A 138 17.33 10.84 9.67
N PRO A 139 17.50 11.76 10.65
CA PRO A 139 16.94 13.10 10.58
C PRO A 139 17.83 13.97 9.68
N PHE A 140 17.75 13.73 8.37
CA PHE A 140 18.69 14.21 7.36
C PHE A 140 18.79 15.74 7.22
N THR A 141 17.79 16.49 7.70
CA THR A 141 17.83 17.96 7.78
C THR A 141 18.56 18.50 9.01
N GLN A 142 18.73 17.66 10.04
CA GLN A 142 19.29 18.04 11.35
C GLN A 142 20.64 17.37 11.63
N SER A 143 20.93 16.26 10.96
CA SER A 143 22.12 15.42 11.19
C SER A 143 22.65 14.85 9.87
N ASP A 144 23.96 14.74 9.75
CA ASP A 144 24.65 14.04 8.68
C ASP A 144 24.80 12.53 8.94
N LYS A 145 24.33 12.06 10.11
CA LYS A 145 24.45 10.68 10.56
C LYS A 145 23.09 10.03 10.76
N ALA A 146 22.96 8.82 10.23
CA ALA A 146 21.94 7.87 10.65
C ALA A 146 22.23 7.33 12.05
N THR A 147 21.19 7.18 12.85
CA THR A 147 21.21 6.57 14.18
C THR A 147 20.50 5.23 14.14
N LEU A 148 20.95 4.27 14.95
CA LEU A 148 20.29 2.98 15.16
C LEU A 148 19.38 3.10 16.40
N PRO A 149 18.12 3.53 16.28
CA PRO A 149 17.20 3.60 17.41
C PRO A 149 16.85 2.23 18.00
N CYS A 150 16.97 1.14 17.22
CA CYS A 150 16.42 -0.14 17.60
C CYS A 150 17.27 -1.27 17.07
N LEU A 151 17.99 -1.92 17.98
CA LEU A 151 18.63 -3.20 17.73
C LEU A 151 17.54 -4.28 17.79
N LEU A 152 17.10 -4.72 16.62
CA LEU A 152 16.00 -5.68 16.50
C LEU A 152 16.39 -7.10 16.95
N GLY A 153 17.69 -7.33 17.17
CA GLY A 153 18.23 -8.54 17.78
C GLY A 153 18.48 -9.65 16.76
N ASN A 154 19.19 -10.69 17.20
CA ASN A 154 19.67 -11.80 16.37
C ASN A 154 18.56 -12.80 16.07
N LEU A 155 17.54 -12.34 15.35
CA LEU A 155 16.41 -13.14 14.95
C LEU A 155 16.59 -13.36 13.45
N ASN A 156 16.79 -14.62 13.04
CA ASN A 156 16.84 -15.07 11.64
C ASN A 156 15.50 -14.84 10.90
N ASP A 157 14.77 -13.80 11.27
CA ASP A 157 13.37 -13.61 11.06
C ASP A 157 13.13 -12.42 10.11
N ILE A 158 12.19 -12.59 9.20
CA ILE A 158 11.75 -11.55 8.29
C ILE A 158 10.85 -10.60 9.05
N GLN A 159 11.47 -9.61 9.70
CA GLN A 159 10.71 -8.54 10.32
C GLN A 159 10.16 -7.55 9.28
N ASN A 160 8.99 -6.97 9.47
CA ASN A 160 8.42 -5.94 8.62
C ASN A 160 7.90 -4.80 9.48
N VAL A 161 8.10 -3.55 9.05
CA VAL A 161 7.39 -2.44 9.67
C VAL A 161 5.94 -2.53 9.23
N VAL A 162 5.05 -2.86 10.16
CA VAL A 162 3.62 -3.05 9.90
C VAL A 162 2.76 -1.90 10.41
N GLY A 163 3.36 -0.95 11.15
CA GLY A 163 2.67 0.25 11.60
C GLY A 163 3.63 1.35 12.05
N VAL A 164 3.21 2.60 11.87
CA VAL A 164 3.93 3.79 12.34
C VAL A 164 2.97 4.64 13.18
N SER A 165 3.44 5.11 14.32
CA SER A 165 2.67 5.98 15.22
C SER A 165 2.38 7.32 14.55
N LYS A 166 1.30 7.98 14.96
CA LYS A 166 0.91 9.30 14.42
C LYS A 166 2.00 10.37 14.62
N ASP A 167 2.69 10.34 15.76
CA ASP A 167 3.82 11.24 16.06
C ASP A 167 5.15 10.77 15.44
N LYS A 168 5.13 9.57 14.83
CA LYS A 168 6.26 8.92 14.14
C LYS A 168 7.46 8.70 15.04
N GLN A 169 7.26 8.70 16.36
CA GLN A 169 8.30 8.36 17.31
C GLN A 169 8.41 6.86 17.54
N GLN A 170 7.44 6.08 17.05
CA GLN A 170 7.33 4.65 17.29
C GLN A 170 6.97 3.85 16.03
N PHE A 171 7.49 2.63 15.95
CA PHE A 171 7.34 1.70 14.83
C PHE A 171 6.95 0.34 15.35
N LEU A 172 5.84 -0.20 14.86
CA LEU A 172 5.49 -1.59 15.08
C LEU A 172 6.21 -2.44 14.03
N VAL A 173 7.11 -3.28 14.52
CA VAL A 173 7.90 -4.21 13.73
C VAL A 173 7.39 -5.62 14.02
N SER A 174 7.02 -6.36 12.98
CA SER A 174 6.53 -7.74 13.12
C SER A 174 7.43 -8.71 12.39
N GLY A 175 7.97 -9.68 13.11
CA GLY A 175 8.57 -10.91 12.58
C GLY A 175 7.58 -12.10 12.55
N ILE A 176 8.09 -13.26 12.15
CA ILE A 176 7.48 -14.58 12.28
C ILE A 176 7.18 -14.88 13.75
N GLU A 177 8.18 -14.74 14.64
CA GLU A 177 8.08 -15.17 16.04
C GLU A 177 7.89 -14.03 17.04
N TYR A 178 8.37 -12.83 16.72
CA TYR A 178 8.39 -11.69 17.64
C TYR A 178 7.78 -10.46 17.00
N GLU A 179 7.27 -9.59 17.86
CA GLU A 179 6.94 -8.24 17.46
C GLU A 179 7.63 -7.28 18.42
N SER A 180 8.10 -6.18 17.88
CA SER A 180 8.81 -5.16 18.64
C SER A 180 8.14 -3.84 18.36
N VAL A 181 7.96 -3.02 19.39
CA VAL A 181 7.75 -1.60 19.18
C VAL A 181 9.04 -0.86 19.46
N CYS A 182 9.59 -0.30 18.39
CA CYS A 182 10.80 0.48 18.42
C CYS A 182 10.47 1.95 18.57
N ARG A 183 11.20 2.67 19.43
CA ARG A 183 11.07 4.12 19.60
C ARG A 183 12.32 4.84 19.08
N LEU A 184 12.14 6.05 18.55
CA LEU A 184 13.23 6.89 18.03
C LEU A 184 14.28 7.27 19.08
N ASP A 185 13.90 7.26 20.35
CA ASP A 185 14.77 7.60 21.48
C ASP A 185 15.71 6.45 21.90
N GLY A 186 15.72 5.34 21.17
CA GLY A 186 16.56 4.17 21.48
C GLY A 186 15.83 3.08 22.27
N ASN A 187 14.64 3.37 22.79
CA ASN A 187 13.89 2.41 23.60
C ASN A 187 13.20 1.37 22.71
N LYS A 188 13.28 0.11 23.12
CA LYS A 188 12.66 -1.01 22.44
C LYS A 188 11.80 -1.79 23.43
N LEU A 189 10.56 -2.04 23.06
CA LEU A 189 9.71 -3.00 23.74
C LEU A 189 9.58 -4.24 22.86
N ASP A 190 10.26 -5.32 23.24
CA ASP A 190 10.05 -6.62 22.64
C ASP A 190 8.91 -7.34 23.34
N TYR A 191 8.02 -7.93 22.56
CA TYR A 191 7.05 -8.87 23.09
C TYR A 191 6.99 -10.09 22.17
N GLN A 192 6.86 -11.26 22.78
CA GLN A 192 6.65 -12.47 22.01
C GLN A 192 5.34 -12.29 21.24
N LYS A 193 5.37 -12.57 19.92
CA LYS A 193 4.16 -12.46 19.10
C LYS A 193 3.11 -13.30 19.78
N ILE A 194 2.06 -12.65 20.30
CA ILE A 194 0.99 -13.35 20.98
C ILE A 194 0.44 -14.29 19.92
N ASN A 195 0.71 -15.58 20.11
CA ASN A 195 0.49 -16.63 19.15
C ASN A 195 -1.00 -16.93 19.14
N THR A 196 -1.79 -15.97 18.67
CA THR A 196 -3.24 -16.09 18.55
C THR A 196 -3.62 -16.88 17.31
N HIS A 197 -2.67 -17.49 16.59
CA HIS A 197 -2.99 -18.38 15.47
C HIS A 197 -3.94 -19.51 15.90
N ARG A 198 -3.93 -19.86 17.20
CA ARG A 198 -4.87 -20.80 17.82
C ARG A 198 -6.24 -20.20 18.19
N LEU A 199 -6.33 -18.87 18.35
CA LEU A 199 -7.55 -18.12 18.66
C LEU A 199 -8.06 -17.52 17.34
N TRP A 200 -9.03 -18.19 16.73
CA TRP A 200 -9.47 -17.98 15.34
C TRP A 200 -9.79 -16.51 14.98
N GLY A 201 -8.84 -15.88 14.29
CA GLY A 201 -8.92 -14.54 13.72
C GLY A 201 -7.54 -13.86 13.75
N ASP A 202 -7.12 -13.23 12.65
CA ASP A 202 -5.96 -12.33 12.72
C ASP A 202 -6.31 -11.17 13.65
N ASN A 203 -5.51 -10.93 14.68
CA ASN A 203 -5.67 -9.75 15.52
C ASN A 203 -5.35 -8.52 14.67
N THR A 204 -6.22 -7.51 14.75
CA THR A 204 -5.89 -6.21 14.16
C THR A 204 -4.99 -5.43 15.10
N LYS A 205 -3.86 -4.98 14.58
CA LYS A 205 -2.84 -4.24 15.33
C LYS A 205 -2.73 -2.84 14.75
N ILE A 206 -2.88 -1.84 15.60
CA ILE A 206 -2.87 -0.43 15.21
C ILE A 206 -1.97 0.32 16.17
N LEU A 207 -1.12 1.19 15.69
CA LEU A 207 -0.35 2.07 16.54
C LEU A 207 -1.11 3.39 16.71
N HIS A 208 -1.71 3.61 17.89
CA HIS A 208 -2.57 4.76 18.15
C HIS A 208 -2.19 5.44 19.48
N ASN A 209 -2.06 6.77 19.48
CA ASN A 209 -1.65 7.57 20.65
C ASN A 209 -0.43 6.98 21.37
N ASN A 210 0.58 6.60 20.61
CA ASN A 210 1.85 6.08 21.10
C ASN A 210 1.75 4.76 21.89
N ARG A 211 0.68 4.01 21.62
CA ARG A 211 0.41 2.69 22.19
C ARG A 211 0.06 1.72 21.10
N LEU A 212 0.51 0.49 21.28
CA LEU A 212 0.04 -0.60 20.44
C LEU A 212 -1.39 -0.93 20.88
N LEU A 213 -2.33 -0.67 19.99
CA LEU A 213 -3.69 -1.15 20.12
C LEU A 213 -3.78 -2.54 19.49
N LEU A 214 -4.06 -3.53 20.33
CA LEU A 214 -4.38 -4.89 19.88
C LEU A 214 -5.89 -5.08 20.00
N ILE A 215 -6.56 -5.10 18.85
CA ILE A 215 -7.98 -5.40 18.75
C ILE A 215 -8.09 -6.90 18.50
N HIS A 216 -8.52 -7.64 19.52
CA HIS A 216 -8.77 -9.06 19.41
C HIS A 216 -10.27 -9.32 19.32
N ASN A 217 -10.62 -10.36 18.59
CA ASN A 217 -12.01 -10.79 18.42
C ASN A 217 -12.11 -12.24 18.88
N ILE A 218 -12.73 -12.47 20.03
CA ILE A 218 -12.94 -13.82 20.54
C ILE A 218 -14.24 -14.32 19.89
N ARG A 219 -14.11 -15.21 18.89
CA ARG A 219 -15.25 -16.08 18.55
C ARG A 219 -15.68 -16.78 19.84
N SER A 220 -16.96 -16.65 20.17
CA SER A 220 -17.63 -17.26 21.33
C SER A 220 -17.48 -18.79 21.32
N THR A 221 -16.29 -19.28 21.62
CA THR A 221 -16.14 -20.57 22.28
C THR A 221 -16.44 -20.28 23.74
N LYS A 222 -17.30 -21.09 24.36
CA LYS A 222 -17.80 -20.85 25.73
C LYS A 222 -16.70 -20.74 26.79
N ASN A 223 -15.44 -21.02 26.45
CA ASN A 223 -14.25 -20.84 27.29
C ASN A 223 -13.05 -20.51 26.39
N PRO A 224 -12.77 -19.23 26.06
CA PRO A 224 -11.48 -18.87 25.49
C PRO A 224 -10.42 -19.15 26.55
N THR A 225 -9.70 -20.25 26.43
CA THR A 225 -8.47 -20.42 27.21
C THR A 225 -7.48 -19.42 26.62
N THR A 226 -7.32 -18.28 27.29
CA THR A 226 -6.18 -17.38 27.10
C THR A 226 -4.92 -18.08 27.60
N ASP A 227 -4.58 -19.21 26.99
CA ASP A 227 -3.29 -19.85 27.17
C ASP A 227 -2.31 -19.08 26.26
N ALA A 228 -2.20 -17.77 26.52
CA ALA A 228 -1.02 -17.03 26.14
C ALA A 228 0.08 -17.71 26.95
N GLY A 229 0.82 -18.64 26.33
CA GLY A 229 1.87 -19.43 26.99
C GLY A 229 2.96 -18.60 27.66
N HIS A 230 2.85 -17.27 27.61
CA HIS A 230 3.59 -16.29 28.37
C HIS A 230 2.63 -15.24 28.95
N SER A 231 2.66 -15.01 30.27
CA SER A 231 1.98 -13.87 30.88
C SER A 231 2.72 -12.59 30.47
N LEU A 232 2.00 -11.58 29.97
CA LEU A 232 2.61 -10.29 29.65
C LEU A 232 3.13 -9.63 30.92
N SER A 233 4.34 -9.09 30.83
CA SER A 233 4.95 -8.27 31.88
C SER A 233 4.16 -6.98 32.07
N LYS A 234 4.36 -6.34 33.23
CA LYS A 234 3.73 -5.04 33.53
C LYS A 234 4.11 -3.97 32.50
N GLU A 235 5.38 -3.97 32.04
CA GLU A 235 5.86 -3.03 31.04
C GLU A 235 5.17 -3.21 29.69
N GLU A 236 4.95 -4.47 29.27
CA GLU A 236 4.18 -4.78 28.06
C GLU A 236 2.72 -4.32 28.20
N LEU A 237 2.09 -4.55 29.36
CA LEU A 237 0.70 -4.13 29.62
C LEU A 237 0.53 -2.60 29.71
N ASP A 238 1.54 -1.88 30.19
CA ASP A 238 1.51 -0.40 30.24
C ASP A 238 1.55 0.21 28.82
N TYR A 239 2.07 -0.55 27.84
CA TYR A 239 2.26 -0.12 26.47
C TYR A 239 1.19 -0.63 25.50
N ILE A 240 0.71 -1.85 25.71
CA ILE A 240 -0.30 -2.49 24.86
C ILE A 240 -1.68 -2.22 25.45
N ASN A 241 -2.47 -1.44 24.74
CA ASN A 241 -3.90 -1.33 25.03
C ASN A 241 -4.59 -2.56 24.40
N PHE A 242 -4.96 -3.52 25.24
CA PHE A 242 -5.82 -4.63 24.83
C PHE A 242 -7.27 -4.19 24.83
N TRP A 243 -7.87 -4.11 23.65
CA TRP A 243 -9.29 -3.83 23.52
C TRP A 243 -10.00 -5.09 23.04
N ASP A 244 -10.70 -5.72 23.99
CA ASP A 244 -11.76 -6.64 23.66
C ASP A 244 -12.95 -5.82 23.18
N VAL A 245 -13.21 -5.85 21.88
CA VAL A 245 -14.40 -5.21 21.31
C VAL A 245 -15.68 -5.94 21.68
N ASN A 246 -15.58 -7.05 22.43
CA ASN A 246 -16.64 -7.95 22.87
C ASN A 246 -17.59 -8.27 21.71
N PHE A 247 -16.99 -8.59 20.58
CA PHE A 247 -17.70 -8.88 19.36
C PHE A 247 -17.84 -10.40 19.22
N SER A 248 -19.05 -10.85 18.96
CA SER A 248 -19.32 -12.26 18.64
C SER A 248 -20.20 -12.32 17.42
N SER A 249 -19.89 -13.21 16.50
CA SER A 249 -20.64 -13.39 15.27
C SER A 249 -20.66 -14.86 14.84
N ASP A 250 -21.82 -15.28 14.35
CA ASP A 250 -22.05 -16.58 13.73
C ASP A 250 -21.82 -16.54 12.20
N ALA A 251 -21.25 -15.45 11.68
CA ALA A 251 -20.96 -15.30 10.26
C ALA A 251 -20.02 -16.38 9.74
N ASP A 252 -20.25 -16.76 8.48
CA ASP A 252 -19.42 -17.72 7.76
C ASP A 252 -17.97 -17.21 7.71
N PHE A 253 -17.80 -15.91 7.48
CA PHE A 253 -16.51 -15.23 7.47
C PHE A 253 -16.55 -13.88 8.19
N LEU A 254 -15.38 -13.51 8.74
CA LEU A 254 -15.14 -12.22 9.37
C LEU A 254 -13.91 -11.59 8.74
N LEU A 255 -14.07 -10.38 8.23
CA LEU A 255 -13.01 -9.60 7.63
C LEU A 255 -12.80 -8.34 8.47
N GLN A 256 -11.55 -7.97 8.67
CA GLN A 256 -11.16 -6.84 9.51
C GLN A 256 -10.42 -5.82 8.65
N THR A 257 -10.76 -4.54 8.80
CA THR A 257 -10.07 -3.47 8.06
C THR A 257 -9.94 -2.23 8.93
N VAL A 258 -8.83 -1.50 8.76
CA VAL A 258 -8.52 -0.31 9.55
C VAL A 258 -8.45 0.89 8.64
N ASN A 259 -9.17 1.95 9.00
CA ASN A 259 -8.93 3.29 8.50
C ASN A 259 -8.12 4.05 9.55
N GLN A 260 -6.79 4.09 9.37
CA GLN A 260 -5.90 4.71 10.34
C GLN A 260 -6.10 6.24 10.42
N GLU A 261 -6.35 6.88 9.28
CA GLU A 261 -6.55 8.34 9.19
C GLU A 261 -7.87 8.74 9.86
N GLY A 262 -8.94 7.99 9.59
CA GLY A 262 -10.27 8.23 10.14
C GLY A 262 -10.45 7.75 11.59
N GLY A 263 -9.49 7.02 12.16
CA GLY A 263 -9.65 6.50 13.51
C GLY A 263 -10.69 5.37 13.61
N ARG A 264 -10.89 4.61 12.52
CA ARG A 264 -11.97 3.60 12.43
C ARG A 264 -11.43 2.19 12.27
N PHE A 265 -12.16 1.26 12.88
CA PHE A 265 -12.01 -0.17 12.70
C PHE A 265 -13.33 -0.75 12.18
N PHE A 266 -13.26 -1.51 11.11
CA PHE A 266 -14.40 -2.15 10.47
C PHE A 266 -14.33 -3.66 10.65
N ILE A 267 -15.44 -4.25 11.11
CA ILE A 267 -15.65 -5.69 11.13
C ILE A 267 -16.77 -6.02 10.14
N THR A 268 -16.39 -6.69 9.05
CA THR A 268 -17.31 -7.13 8.01
C THR A 268 -17.66 -8.59 8.23
N GLU A 269 -18.89 -8.84 8.64
CA GLU A 269 -19.50 -10.16 8.75
C GLU A 269 -20.06 -10.56 7.39
N VAL A 270 -19.66 -11.71 6.87
CA VAL A 270 -20.16 -12.24 5.60
C VAL A 270 -20.91 -13.55 5.86
N PHE A 271 -22.17 -13.57 5.44
CA PHE A 271 -23.07 -14.73 5.42
C PHE A 271 -23.39 -15.10 3.96
N GLU A 272 -24.04 -16.25 3.74
CA GLU A 272 -24.40 -16.72 2.39
C GLU A 272 -25.16 -15.70 1.51
N ASN A 273 -25.99 -14.83 2.09
CA ASN A 273 -26.82 -13.86 1.37
C ASN A 273 -26.84 -12.46 2.01
N GLN A 274 -25.89 -12.18 2.90
CA GLN A 274 -25.90 -10.97 3.69
C GLN A 274 -24.47 -10.55 4.03
N VAL A 275 -24.23 -9.25 3.93
CA VAL A 275 -23.02 -8.61 4.46
C VAL A 275 -23.44 -7.65 5.56
N ILE A 276 -22.75 -7.71 6.70
CA ILE A 276 -22.95 -6.76 7.79
C ILE A 276 -21.63 -6.06 8.06
N ILE A 277 -21.64 -4.73 8.10
CA ILE A 277 -20.47 -3.93 8.43
C ILE A 277 -20.69 -3.29 9.79
N ASN A 278 -19.84 -3.64 10.75
CA ASN A 278 -19.80 -3.05 12.07
C ASN A 278 -18.66 -2.04 12.12
N GLN A 279 -18.96 -0.85 12.64
CA GLN A 279 -18.01 0.26 12.69
C GLN A 279 -17.69 0.61 14.14
N TRP A 280 -16.40 0.66 14.44
CA TRP A 280 -15.89 0.99 15.75
C TRP A 280 -14.95 2.19 15.68
N ASP A 281 -15.22 3.22 16.48
CA ASP A 281 -14.35 4.37 16.65
C ASP A 281 -13.33 4.03 17.73
N TYR A 282 -12.14 3.62 17.31
CA TYR A 282 -11.08 3.27 18.26
C TYR A 282 -10.51 4.52 18.94
N THR A 283 -10.77 5.73 18.44
CA THR A 283 -10.37 6.97 19.15
C THR A 283 -11.29 7.26 20.33
N LYS A 284 -12.55 6.80 20.26
CA LYS A 284 -13.58 6.97 21.31
C LYS A 284 -13.88 5.69 22.08
N GLN A 285 -13.27 4.56 21.69
CA GLN A 285 -13.55 3.23 22.22
C GLN A 285 -15.04 2.87 22.17
N ALA A 286 -15.73 3.25 21.10
CA ALA A 286 -17.18 3.14 21.01
C ALA A 286 -17.63 2.60 19.65
N TRP A 287 -18.67 1.75 19.67
CA TRP A 287 -19.39 1.37 18.47
C TRP A 287 -20.10 2.58 17.89
N ILE A 288 -19.88 2.83 16.61
CA ILE A 288 -20.53 3.92 15.87
C ILE A 288 -21.87 3.42 15.32
N GLY A 289 -21.84 2.24 14.72
CA GLY A 289 -23.01 1.70 14.04
C GLY A 289 -22.78 0.32 13.47
N LYS A 290 -23.92 -0.27 13.08
CA LYS A 290 -24.02 -1.56 12.43
C LYS A 290 -24.94 -1.39 11.23
N GLN A 291 -24.46 -1.78 10.05
CA GLN A 291 -25.24 -1.70 8.82
C GLN A 291 -25.31 -3.08 8.17
N SER A 292 -26.51 -3.45 7.72
CA SER A 292 -26.78 -4.76 7.15
C SER A 292 -27.25 -4.60 5.71
N PHE A 293 -26.62 -5.35 4.81
CA PHE A 293 -26.90 -5.38 3.38
C PHE A 293 -27.32 -6.80 3.01
N LYS A 294 -28.59 -6.96 2.67
CA LYS A 294 -29.18 -8.25 2.25
C LYS A 294 -29.03 -8.43 0.76
N ASP A 295 -29.26 -9.66 0.30
CA ASP A 295 -29.27 -10.04 -1.12
C ASP A 295 -27.91 -9.88 -1.80
N ILE A 296 -26.82 -9.90 -1.01
CA ILE A 296 -25.45 -9.97 -1.51
C ILE A 296 -25.01 -11.42 -1.40
N GLN A 297 -24.99 -12.12 -2.53
CA GLN A 297 -24.50 -13.49 -2.61
C GLN A 297 -23.00 -13.43 -2.90
N LEU A 298 -22.18 -13.65 -1.87
CA LEU A 298 -20.74 -13.86 -2.04
C LEU A 298 -20.52 -15.36 -2.05
N ALA A 299 -19.91 -15.94 -3.09
CA ALA A 299 -19.72 -17.39 -3.23
C ALA A 299 -18.98 -18.05 -2.02
N PRO A 300 -19.68 -18.54 -0.97
CA PRO A 300 -19.07 -18.79 0.33
C PRO A 300 -18.71 -20.27 0.52
N LYS A 301 -19.11 -21.13 -0.43
CA LYS A 301 -19.09 -22.60 -0.28
C LYS A 301 -17.70 -23.20 -0.33
N GLU A 302 -16.72 -22.46 -0.82
CA GLU A 302 -15.32 -22.80 -0.67
C GLU A 302 -14.72 -21.77 0.28
N LYS A 303 -13.95 -22.23 1.30
CA LYS A 303 -13.19 -21.37 2.23
C LYS A 303 -12.16 -20.46 1.55
N SER A 304 -12.25 -20.28 0.24
CA SER A 304 -11.34 -19.52 -0.59
C SER A 304 -11.54 -18.01 -0.38
N GLN A 305 -10.53 -17.40 0.23
CA GLN A 305 -10.02 -16.04 -0.04
C GLN A 305 -11.09 -14.97 -0.26
N LEU A 306 -11.79 -14.62 0.82
CA LEU A 306 -12.43 -13.32 0.92
C LEU A 306 -11.38 -12.29 1.32
N ASN A 307 -11.28 -11.20 0.58
CA ASN A 307 -10.38 -10.09 0.87
C ASN A 307 -11.19 -8.79 0.99
N THR A 308 -10.73 -7.90 1.87
CA THR A 308 -11.25 -6.53 2.01
C THR A 308 -10.17 -5.53 1.69
N TYR A 309 -10.55 -4.51 0.91
CA TYR A 309 -9.68 -3.39 0.57
C TYR A 309 -10.41 -2.11 0.92
N PHE A 310 -9.72 -1.16 1.55
CA PHE A 310 -10.30 0.11 1.95
C PHE A 310 -9.48 1.26 1.36
N SER A 311 -10.17 2.20 0.74
CA SER A 311 -9.69 3.56 0.49
C SER A 311 -10.48 4.53 1.37
N ASN A 312 -10.06 5.79 1.43
CA ASN A 312 -10.71 6.80 2.27
C ASN A 312 -12.24 6.88 2.07
N ASP A 313 -12.70 6.61 0.84
CA ASP A 313 -14.11 6.75 0.45
C ASP A 313 -14.80 5.42 0.15
N TYR A 314 -14.07 4.30 0.08
CA TYR A 314 -14.65 3.02 -0.37
C TYR A 314 -14.15 1.81 0.42
N LEU A 315 -15.06 0.87 0.66
CA LEU A 315 -14.76 -0.49 1.09
C LEU A 315 -15.12 -1.46 -0.03
N LEU A 316 -14.15 -2.21 -0.52
CA LEU A 316 -14.34 -3.26 -1.51
C LEU A 316 -14.16 -4.64 -0.86
N ILE A 317 -15.14 -5.51 -1.07
CA ILE A 317 -15.06 -6.93 -0.75
C ILE A 317 -14.87 -7.72 -2.04
N GLN A 318 -13.84 -8.55 -2.08
CA GLN A 318 -13.57 -9.47 -3.18
C GLN A 318 -13.81 -10.92 -2.73
N SER A 319 -14.61 -11.65 -3.49
CA SER A 319 -14.84 -13.09 -3.36
C SER A 319 -14.63 -13.76 -4.70
N LYS A 320 -13.47 -14.41 -4.92
CA LYS A 320 -13.10 -14.94 -6.25
C LYS A 320 -13.23 -13.88 -7.35
N ASN A 321 -14.23 -14.03 -8.23
CA ASN A 321 -14.56 -13.13 -9.33
C ASN A 321 -15.82 -12.28 -9.05
N GLU A 322 -16.21 -12.14 -7.79
CA GLU A 322 -17.29 -11.27 -7.35
C GLU A 322 -16.70 -10.10 -6.56
N LEU A 323 -17.15 -8.89 -6.90
CA LEU A 323 -16.73 -7.65 -6.29
C LEU A 323 -17.95 -6.93 -5.73
N THR A 324 -17.86 -6.48 -4.48
CA THR A 324 -18.91 -5.70 -3.82
C THR A 324 -18.29 -4.42 -3.28
N LEU A 325 -18.75 -3.27 -3.79
CA LEU A 325 -18.23 -1.97 -3.43
C LEU A 325 -19.24 -1.20 -2.58
N PHE A 326 -18.77 -0.70 -1.45
CA PHE A 326 -19.48 0.23 -0.59
C PHE A 326 -18.78 1.59 -0.60
N GLN A 327 -19.55 2.67 -0.72
CA GLN A 327 -19.06 4.03 -0.51
C GLN A 327 -19.23 4.38 0.97
N TYR A 328 -18.20 4.99 1.57
CA TYR A 328 -18.21 5.45 2.94
C TYR A 328 -18.41 6.97 2.98
N GLU A 329 -19.53 7.41 3.54
CA GLU A 329 -19.85 8.83 3.68
C GLU A 329 -20.62 9.06 4.99
N ASN A 330 -20.26 10.10 5.75
CA ASN A 330 -20.96 10.50 6.96
C ASN A 330 -21.12 9.35 7.99
N ASP A 331 -20.05 8.58 8.23
CA ASP A 331 -20.04 7.40 9.10
C ASP A 331 -21.05 6.30 8.68
N GLN A 332 -21.45 6.27 7.41
CA GLN A 332 -22.36 5.26 6.84
C GLN A 332 -21.75 4.65 5.58
N PHE A 333 -21.97 3.36 5.39
CA PHE A 333 -21.74 2.66 4.13
C PHE A 333 -23.01 2.67 3.26
N LEU A 334 -22.83 2.95 1.98
CA LEU A 334 -23.83 2.84 0.93
C LEU A 334 -23.36 1.77 -0.07
N LEU A 335 -24.18 0.77 -0.35
CA LEU A 335 -23.87 -0.20 -1.41
C LEU A 335 -23.93 0.52 -2.75
N VAL A 336 -22.78 0.59 -3.45
CA VAL A 336 -22.70 1.21 -4.77
C VAL A 336 -23.11 0.19 -5.83
N TRP A 337 -22.45 -0.97 -5.81
CA TRP A 337 -22.75 -2.08 -6.70
C TRP A 337 -22.19 -3.41 -6.17
N HIS A 338 -22.77 -4.50 -6.67
CA HIS A 338 -22.29 -5.87 -6.51
C HIS A 338 -22.26 -6.51 -7.91
N LYS A 339 -21.08 -6.96 -8.36
CA LYS A 339 -20.89 -7.46 -9.72
C LYS A 339 -20.00 -8.68 -9.76
N LYS A 340 -20.36 -9.62 -10.63
CA LYS A 340 -19.49 -10.70 -11.07
C LYS A 340 -18.69 -10.23 -12.28
N ILE A 341 -17.37 -10.35 -12.20
CA ILE A 341 -16.47 -10.05 -13.31
C ILE A 341 -16.19 -11.34 -14.11
N SER A 342 -16.23 -11.22 -15.43
CA SER A 342 -16.28 -12.36 -16.36
C SER A 342 -14.97 -13.12 -16.53
N GLU A 343 -13.85 -12.61 -16.00
CA GLU A 343 -12.53 -13.16 -16.24
C GLU A 343 -11.99 -14.03 -15.11
N PRO A 344 -11.15 -15.04 -15.43
CA PRO A 344 -10.47 -15.82 -14.42
C PRO A 344 -9.31 -14.99 -13.89
N THR A 345 -9.61 -14.06 -13.00
CA THR A 345 -8.64 -13.80 -11.94
C THR A 345 -8.48 -15.13 -11.24
N ASP A 346 -7.37 -15.82 -11.48
CA ASP A 346 -6.89 -16.81 -10.53
C ASP A 346 -6.69 -16.02 -9.24
N ALA A 347 -7.75 -15.96 -8.41
CA ALA A 347 -7.93 -14.94 -7.38
C ALA A 347 -6.82 -14.96 -6.32
N LYS A 348 -5.99 -16.00 -6.36
CA LYS A 348 -4.83 -16.24 -5.51
C LYS A 348 -3.74 -15.18 -5.63
N SER A 349 -3.68 -14.37 -6.70
CA SER A 349 -2.59 -13.39 -6.88
C SER A 349 -3.03 -12.01 -7.40
N SER A 350 -4.33 -11.74 -7.55
CA SER A 350 -4.76 -10.42 -8.02
C SER A 350 -4.60 -9.38 -6.91
N LEU A 351 -3.65 -8.46 -7.09
CA LEU A 351 -3.54 -7.28 -6.26
C LEU A 351 -4.69 -6.33 -6.63
N VAL A 352 -5.34 -5.79 -5.60
CA VAL A 352 -6.37 -4.77 -5.77
C VAL A 352 -5.86 -3.46 -5.22
N ASN A 353 -5.98 -2.40 -6.01
CA ASN A 353 -5.69 -1.04 -5.58
C ASN A 353 -6.79 -0.09 -6.04
N PHE A 354 -6.90 1.03 -5.35
CA PHE A 354 -7.68 2.18 -5.80
C PHE A 354 -6.78 3.18 -6.49
N SER A 355 -7.33 3.87 -7.49
CA SER A 355 -6.72 5.10 -7.96
C SER A 355 -6.69 6.16 -6.86
N SER A 356 -5.74 7.09 -6.95
CA SER A 356 -5.57 8.17 -5.98
C SER A 356 -6.74 9.15 -5.94
N ASP A 357 -7.48 9.27 -7.03
CA ASP A 357 -8.73 10.03 -7.10
C ASP A 357 -9.97 9.18 -6.75
N SER A 358 -9.76 7.92 -6.33
CA SER A 358 -10.79 6.94 -5.98
C SER A 358 -11.83 6.68 -7.07
N LYS A 359 -11.61 7.09 -8.33
CA LYS A 359 -12.56 6.87 -9.44
C LYS A 359 -12.49 5.48 -10.04
N TYR A 360 -11.40 4.75 -9.78
CA TYR A 360 -11.17 3.45 -10.38
C TYR A 360 -10.61 2.45 -9.38
N ILE A 361 -10.98 1.19 -9.57
CA ILE A 361 -10.36 0.01 -8.98
C ILE A 361 -9.45 -0.59 -10.04
N ILE A 362 -8.22 -0.90 -9.65
CA ILE A 362 -7.20 -1.53 -10.48
C ILE A 362 -7.04 -2.96 -9.95
N LEU A 363 -7.34 -3.93 -10.81
CA LEU A 363 -7.30 -5.36 -10.50
C LEU A 363 -6.28 -6.05 -11.42
N GLY A 364 -5.30 -6.74 -10.85
CA GLY A 364 -4.34 -7.53 -11.62
C GLY A 364 -3.08 -7.90 -10.82
N ASP A 365 -2.20 -8.72 -11.38
CA ASP A 365 -0.87 -8.93 -10.82
C ASP A 365 0.01 -7.72 -11.17
N LEU A 366 0.09 -6.75 -10.25
CA LEU A 366 0.98 -5.59 -10.39
C LEU A 366 2.47 -5.99 -10.30
N SER A 367 2.79 -7.25 -10.00
CA SER A 367 4.15 -7.76 -10.17
C SER A 367 4.50 -8.07 -11.63
N PHE A 368 3.49 -8.15 -12.51
CA PHE A 368 3.59 -8.49 -13.94
C PHE A 368 4.37 -9.78 -14.24
N ASN A 369 4.58 -10.63 -13.23
CA ASN A 369 5.33 -11.87 -13.38
C ASN A 369 4.46 -13.03 -13.89
N SER A 370 3.14 -12.99 -13.63
CA SER A 370 2.25 -14.12 -13.93
C SER A 370 0.91 -13.77 -14.56
N SER A 371 0.31 -12.61 -14.23
CA SER A 371 -0.95 -12.21 -14.89
C SER A 371 -0.66 -11.43 -16.17
N SER A 372 -1.32 -11.85 -17.25
CA SER A 372 -1.30 -11.15 -18.53
C SER A 372 -2.20 -9.92 -18.58
N HIS A 373 -2.98 -9.62 -17.52
CA HIS A 373 -4.04 -8.61 -17.61
C HIS A 373 -4.11 -7.69 -16.39
N VAL A 374 -4.26 -6.38 -16.64
CA VAL A 374 -4.71 -5.41 -15.65
C VAL A 374 -6.06 -4.84 -16.07
N THR A 375 -7.02 -4.89 -15.16
CA THR A 375 -8.40 -4.44 -15.39
C THR A 375 -8.66 -3.17 -14.59
N LEU A 376 -9.18 -2.15 -15.28
CA LEU A 376 -9.63 -0.91 -14.66
C LEU A 376 -11.16 -0.93 -14.57
N ILE A 377 -11.69 -0.80 -13.36
CA ILE A 377 -13.12 -0.86 -13.07
C ILE A 377 -13.56 0.47 -12.49
N SER A 378 -14.64 1.07 -13.01
CA SER A 378 -15.22 2.30 -12.47
C SER A 378 -15.73 2.08 -11.04
N THR A 379 -15.33 2.90 -10.08
CA THR A 379 -15.91 2.84 -8.72
C THR A 379 -17.37 3.28 -8.70
N GLN A 380 -17.80 4.13 -9.64
CA GLN A 380 -19.18 4.60 -9.69
C GLN A 380 -20.13 3.54 -10.25
N THR A 381 -19.74 2.83 -11.32
CA THR A 381 -20.65 1.94 -12.04
C THR A 381 -20.32 0.47 -11.89
N GLY A 382 -19.09 0.13 -11.51
CA GLY A 382 -18.58 -1.23 -11.49
C GLY A 382 -18.38 -1.83 -12.88
N ASP A 383 -18.51 -1.04 -13.94
CA ASP A 383 -18.20 -1.48 -15.29
C ASP A 383 -16.69 -1.52 -15.49
N ILE A 384 -16.24 -2.51 -16.25
CA ILE A 384 -14.87 -2.56 -16.75
C ILE A 384 -14.73 -1.38 -17.71
N PHE A 385 -13.94 -0.38 -17.29
CA PHE A 385 -13.63 0.77 -18.12
C PHE A 385 -12.64 0.38 -19.21
N ASN A 386 -11.61 -0.39 -18.85
CA ASN A 386 -10.62 -0.90 -19.79
C ASN A 386 -9.89 -2.13 -19.24
N GLN A 387 -9.28 -2.90 -20.13
CA GLN A 387 -8.50 -4.07 -19.81
C GLN A 387 -7.23 -4.10 -20.66
N TYR A 388 -6.10 -4.31 -20.00
CA TYR A 388 -4.78 -4.18 -20.58
C TYR A 388 -4.08 -5.51 -20.61
N GLU A 389 -3.64 -5.93 -21.79
CA GLU A 389 -2.76 -7.10 -21.90
C GLU A 389 -1.30 -6.70 -21.63
N ALA A 390 -0.78 -7.06 -20.46
CA ALA A 390 0.65 -7.05 -20.19
C ALA A 390 1.30 -8.18 -21.00
N ARG A 391 1.73 -7.88 -22.24
CA ARG A 391 2.33 -8.87 -23.14
C ARG A 391 3.52 -9.59 -22.49
N GLN A 392 3.62 -10.90 -22.72
CA GLN A 392 4.59 -11.86 -22.17
C GLN A 392 6.08 -11.62 -22.49
N ASN A 393 6.49 -10.47 -23.01
CA ASN A 393 7.87 -10.24 -23.44
C ASN A 393 8.64 -9.41 -22.42
N ALA A 394 8.99 -9.96 -21.25
CA ALA A 394 10.03 -9.48 -20.30
C ALA A 394 10.12 -7.95 -20.04
N SER A 395 9.04 -7.20 -20.31
CA SER A 395 9.00 -5.75 -20.30
C SER A 395 8.12 -5.36 -19.15
N ASN A 396 8.67 -4.62 -18.20
CA ASN A 396 7.89 -4.15 -17.07
C ASN A 396 6.82 -3.18 -17.57
N ALA A 397 5.60 -3.32 -17.09
CA ALA A 397 4.54 -2.36 -17.37
C ALA A 397 4.31 -1.52 -16.13
N ILE A 398 4.10 -0.21 -16.30
CA ILE A 398 3.75 0.68 -15.20
C ILE A 398 2.54 1.48 -15.58
N ILE A 399 1.57 1.51 -14.66
CA ILE A 399 0.36 2.30 -14.77
C ILE A 399 0.68 3.68 -14.22
N THR A 400 0.70 4.68 -15.09
CA THR A 400 0.96 6.07 -14.70
C THR A 400 -0.33 6.83 -14.42
N GLU A 401 -1.43 6.42 -15.06
CA GLU A 401 -2.75 6.99 -14.80
C GLU A 401 -3.84 5.90 -14.86
N PRO A 402 -4.82 5.92 -13.94
CA PRO A 402 -4.87 6.83 -12.80
C PRO A 402 -3.76 6.46 -11.79
N LEU A 403 -3.22 7.45 -11.08
CA LEU A 403 -2.13 7.23 -10.11
C LEU A 403 -2.57 6.18 -9.09
N ILE A 404 -1.71 5.22 -8.77
CA ILE A 404 -2.01 4.17 -7.80
C ILE A 404 -1.52 4.64 -6.43
N ASN A 405 -2.38 4.58 -5.41
CA ASN A 405 -2.03 5.03 -4.06
C ASN A 405 -0.83 4.26 -3.46
N ASN A 406 -0.67 3.00 -3.82
CA ASN A 406 0.38 2.12 -3.33
C ASN A 406 1.04 1.41 -4.51
N PHE A 407 2.05 2.04 -5.11
CA PHE A 407 2.92 1.29 -6.01
C PHE A 407 3.74 0.31 -5.15
N PRO A 408 3.61 -1.01 -5.34
CA PRO A 408 4.39 -1.96 -4.55
C PRO A 408 5.87 -1.69 -4.83
N ASN A 409 6.64 -1.38 -3.78
CA ASN A 409 8.09 -1.33 -3.88
C ASN A 409 8.56 -2.74 -4.26
N GLN A 410 8.88 -2.95 -5.54
CA GLN A 410 9.39 -4.24 -5.95
C GLN A 410 10.85 -4.35 -5.50
N PRO A 411 11.22 -5.41 -4.76
CA PRO A 411 12.62 -5.64 -4.51
C PRO A 411 13.33 -5.82 -5.85
N LEU A 412 14.43 -5.09 -6.04
CA LEU A 412 15.31 -5.29 -7.19
C LEU A 412 16.01 -6.64 -7.01
N GLU A 413 15.40 -7.70 -7.54
CA GLU A 413 16.00 -9.03 -7.50
C GLU A 413 17.14 -9.22 -8.50
N SER A 414 17.43 -8.24 -9.37
CA SER A 414 18.55 -8.36 -10.33
C SER A 414 19.11 -7.02 -10.81
N ASN A 415 20.31 -7.09 -11.41
CA ASN A 415 20.97 -5.98 -12.11
C ASN A 415 20.04 -5.38 -13.15
N CYS A 416 20.09 -4.05 -13.31
CA CYS A 416 19.27 -3.32 -14.28
C CYS A 416 19.68 -3.73 -15.70
N PRO A 417 18.88 -4.51 -16.44
CA PRO A 417 19.31 -5.04 -17.73
C PRO A 417 19.53 -3.89 -18.71
N GLU A 418 20.61 -3.93 -19.49
CA GLU A 418 20.89 -2.93 -20.52
C GLU A 418 19.77 -2.87 -21.58
N THR A 419 19.12 -4.01 -21.82
CA THR A 419 18.03 -4.17 -22.77
C THR A 419 16.65 -3.92 -22.15
N ALA A 420 16.57 -3.58 -20.87
CA ALA A 420 15.30 -3.39 -20.19
C ALA A 420 14.51 -2.24 -20.83
N LYS A 421 13.24 -2.51 -21.09
CA LYS A 421 12.27 -1.51 -21.54
C LYS A 421 11.07 -1.59 -20.64
N THR A 422 10.58 -0.44 -20.21
CA THR A 422 9.33 -0.34 -19.45
C THR A 422 8.28 0.32 -20.32
N SER A 423 7.08 -0.25 -20.38
CA SER A 423 5.94 0.40 -21.02
C SER A 423 5.15 1.15 -19.95
N LEU A 424 5.05 2.46 -20.07
CA LEU A 424 4.11 3.28 -19.32
C LEU A 424 2.75 3.23 -19.99
N HIS A 425 1.70 3.02 -19.21
CA HIS A 425 0.33 2.99 -19.68
C HIS A 425 -0.48 4.06 -18.95
N ASN A 426 -1.10 4.94 -19.74
CA ASN A 426 -2.20 5.76 -19.29
C ASN A 426 -3.49 4.99 -19.54
N LEU A 427 -4.10 4.49 -18.47
CA LEU A 427 -5.27 3.63 -18.57
C LEU A 427 -6.56 4.40 -18.93
N VAL A 428 -6.57 5.71 -18.69
CA VAL A 428 -7.71 6.58 -18.98
C VAL A 428 -7.74 6.97 -20.46
N SER A 429 -6.60 7.40 -21.01
CA SER A 429 -6.48 7.77 -22.43
C SER A 429 -6.22 6.57 -23.36
N ASN A 430 -5.96 5.40 -22.78
CA ASN A 430 -5.53 4.20 -23.50
C ASN A 430 -4.24 4.42 -24.33
N GLN A 431 -3.37 5.31 -23.89
CA GLN A 431 -2.07 5.56 -24.50
C GLN A 431 -0.98 4.78 -23.79
N SER A 432 0.09 4.45 -24.52
CA SER A 432 1.28 3.86 -23.93
C SER A 432 2.55 4.49 -24.48
N GLN A 433 3.57 4.59 -23.64
CA GLN A 433 4.89 5.09 -23.98
C GLN A 433 5.95 4.08 -23.53
N LYS A 434 6.93 3.78 -24.38
CA LYS A 434 8.07 2.95 -23.98
C LYS A 434 9.20 3.81 -23.45
N ILE A 435 9.71 3.48 -22.26
CA ILE A 435 10.93 4.02 -21.68
C ILE A 435 12.06 3.03 -21.91
N ASN A 436 13.24 3.56 -22.23
CA ASN A 436 14.48 2.81 -22.27
C ASN A 436 15.06 2.72 -20.85
N GLY A 437 14.90 1.56 -20.20
CA GLY A 437 15.24 1.33 -18.80
C GLY A 437 14.14 0.58 -18.05
N HIS A 438 14.52 0.03 -16.90
CA HIS A 438 13.64 -0.60 -15.94
C HIS A 438 13.18 0.46 -14.93
N VAL A 439 11.89 0.74 -14.86
CA VAL A 439 11.36 1.67 -13.86
C VAL A 439 11.22 0.92 -12.53
N LEU A 440 11.86 1.49 -11.51
CA LEU A 440 11.96 0.95 -10.16
C LEU A 440 10.81 1.42 -9.26
N ALA A 441 10.56 2.72 -9.28
CA ALA A 441 9.54 3.36 -8.47
C ALA A 441 8.92 4.52 -9.23
N MET A 442 7.71 4.88 -8.79
CA MET A 442 7.00 6.07 -9.20
C MET A 442 6.71 6.92 -7.96
N SER A 443 6.85 8.23 -8.09
CA SER A 443 6.50 9.17 -7.03
C SER A 443 5.00 9.14 -6.72
N GLY A 444 4.59 9.51 -5.52
CA GLY A 444 3.16 9.47 -5.12
C GLY A 444 2.24 10.32 -6.01
N ASN A 445 2.77 11.39 -6.60
CA ASN A 445 2.05 12.21 -7.61
C ASN A 445 2.21 11.71 -9.06
N GLY A 446 2.94 10.61 -9.27
CA GLY A 446 3.34 9.99 -10.54
C GLY A 446 4.01 10.86 -11.58
N LYS A 447 4.51 12.03 -11.19
CA LYS A 447 5.25 12.93 -12.09
C LYS A 447 6.72 12.59 -12.20
N VAL A 448 7.24 11.69 -11.36
CA VAL A 448 8.66 11.31 -11.37
C VAL A 448 8.78 9.81 -11.26
N LEU A 449 9.60 9.21 -12.13
CA LEU A 449 9.97 7.81 -12.08
C LEU A 449 11.44 7.69 -11.70
N ALA A 450 11.75 6.74 -10.84
CA ALA A 450 13.13 6.27 -10.66
C ALA A 450 13.36 5.14 -11.67
N VAL A 451 14.31 5.32 -12.57
CA VAL A 451 14.57 4.40 -13.67
C VAL A 451 16.02 3.98 -13.63
N CYS A 452 16.28 2.70 -13.83
CA CYS A 452 17.63 2.21 -13.98
C CYS A 452 17.85 1.52 -15.32
N LYS A 453 19.07 1.62 -15.83
CA LYS A 453 19.49 0.98 -17.07
C LYS A 453 20.98 0.71 -16.98
N SER A 454 21.37 -0.55 -17.18
CA SER A 454 22.76 -0.98 -16.98
C SER A 454 23.24 -0.60 -15.56
N GLU A 455 24.20 0.31 -15.46
CA GLU A 455 24.77 0.80 -14.20
C GLU A 455 24.36 2.24 -13.92
N GLU A 456 23.34 2.76 -14.60
CA GLU A 456 22.86 4.11 -14.39
C GLU A 456 21.53 4.09 -13.65
N LEU A 457 21.40 4.97 -12.67
CA LEU A 457 20.14 5.33 -12.05
C LEU A 457 19.84 6.80 -12.35
N PHE A 458 18.63 7.07 -12.82
CA PHE A 458 18.19 8.42 -13.15
C PHE A 458 16.73 8.63 -12.78
N LEU A 459 16.36 9.90 -12.58
CA LEU A 459 14.97 10.29 -12.48
C LEU A 459 14.45 10.70 -13.84
N LEU A 460 13.24 10.28 -14.13
CA LEU A 460 12.51 10.64 -15.31
C LEU A 460 11.29 11.44 -14.90
N LYS A 461 11.24 12.71 -15.30
CA LYS A 461 10.07 13.56 -15.05
C LYS A 461 9.03 13.35 -16.15
N ILE A 462 7.81 13.03 -15.75
CA ILE A 462 6.63 12.95 -16.61
C ILE A 462 5.94 14.33 -16.58
N GLU A 463 5.89 15.00 -17.71
CA GLU A 463 5.15 16.25 -17.86
C GLU A 463 3.85 15.98 -18.62
N HIS A 464 2.72 16.28 -17.97
CA HIS A 464 1.43 16.34 -18.64
C HIS A 464 1.33 17.69 -19.35
N GLN A 465 0.79 17.74 -20.57
CA GLN A 465 0.49 19.03 -21.19
C GLN A 465 -0.47 19.79 -20.29
N LYS A 466 -0.17 21.06 -20.04
CA LYS A 466 -1.16 21.97 -19.46
C LYS A 466 -2.27 22.15 -20.50
N GLU A 467 -3.49 21.79 -20.13
CA GLU A 467 -4.70 22.06 -20.93
C GLU A 467 -4.89 23.54 -21.20
#